data_AF-A0A319C0N3-F1
#
_entry.id   AF-A0A319C0N3-F1
#
_cell.length_a   1.000
_cell.length_b   1.000
_cell.length_c   1.000
_cell.angle_alpha   90.00
_cell.angle_beta   90.00
_cell.angle_gamma   90.00
#
_symmetry.space_group_name_H-M   'P 1'
#
loop_
_entity.id
_entity.type
_entity.pdbx_description
1 polymer ?
#
loop_
_entity_poly.entity_id
_entity_poly.type
_entity_poly.pdbx_seq_one_letter_code
_entity_poly.pdbx_strand_id
1 'polypeptide(L)'
;MRFAPILLLIFLRVWPAAATILQNGQPREDPYPGQQSPIKLDDSWRNYDAGVPEIAYKGRWDSQHISWWSAPGIKVEFSGNKLALSFGPSTSNGALVAYRIGSLDWRFSNVTADATYPFIGPDDFTDGVDTKSNVFEMRVQLAGVSVAKDAYITKPTPYKRKVEIIGGSLAGGQYATYETLSSWSFLYGVGLGDAEFTITAYPGVCLADMQCYGGGVHGMTWWWNRASDPGARAHQFYGDNPPAFDNSAEQPADLVFIQMGGNDWRHPNEVPGEKFYQAYVDMVEEIHRVWPKAEIVLMSQWGPFQKVGTEYKSTIQYKDEIIRVYEYFKDLRWTFVHYLNTDGILQHNDINPKNHPTDVGHIKVASHLLQWTRLVLRWELKPTGEVQHGTLYWNDQEGY
;
A
#
# COMPACT_ATOMS: atom_id res chain seq x y z
N MET A 1 -53.74 16.20 -22.37
CA MET A 1 -53.39 14.86 -21.86
C MET A 1 -51.90 14.85 -21.54
N ARG A 2 -51.54 14.49 -20.31
CA ARG A 2 -50.19 14.58 -19.75
C ARG A 2 -49.32 13.46 -20.34
N PHE A 3 -48.16 13.80 -20.91
CA PHE A 3 -47.10 12.83 -21.22
C PHE A 3 -46.25 12.65 -19.97
N ALA A 4 -46.20 11.43 -19.44
CA ALA A 4 -45.27 11.03 -18.39
C ALA A 4 -43.94 10.57 -19.04
N PRO A 5 -42.76 10.97 -18.54
CA PRO A 5 -41.51 10.41 -19.00
C PRO A 5 -41.25 9.08 -18.25
N ILE A 6 -40.99 8.03 -19.02
CA ILE A 6 -40.52 6.74 -18.51
C ILE A 6 -39.07 6.93 -18.05
N LEU A 7 -38.83 6.88 -16.74
CA LEU A 7 -37.48 6.78 -16.18
C LEU A 7 -36.93 5.38 -16.51
N LEU A 8 -35.89 5.34 -17.34
CA LEU A 8 -35.08 4.14 -17.54
C LEU A 8 -34.14 4.00 -16.33
N LEU A 9 -34.48 3.12 -15.40
CA LEU A 9 -33.58 2.70 -14.32
C LEU A 9 -32.48 1.81 -14.92
N ILE A 10 -31.30 2.40 -15.13
CA ILE A 10 -30.08 1.64 -15.43
C ILE A 10 -29.67 0.92 -14.14
N PHE A 11 -29.96 -0.37 -14.07
CA PHE A 11 -29.37 -1.25 -13.07
C PHE A 11 -27.87 -1.41 -13.37
N LEU A 12 -27.04 -0.61 -12.70
CA LEU A 12 -25.63 -0.92 -12.54
C LEU A 12 -25.54 -2.21 -11.71
N ARG A 13 -25.31 -3.34 -12.40
CA ARG A 13 -24.94 -4.59 -11.75
C ARG A 13 -23.59 -4.40 -11.10
N VAL A 14 -23.59 -4.21 -9.78
CA VAL A 14 -22.40 -4.32 -8.96
C VAL A 14 -21.99 -5.79 -8.99
N TRP A 15 -21.02 -6.15 -9.83
CA TRP A 15 -20.32 -7.41 -9.64
C TRP A 15 -19.46 -7.27 -8.39
N PRO A 16 -19.52 -8.23 -7.44
CA PRO A 16 -18.49 -8.30 -6.41
C PRO A 16 -17.16 -8.39 -7.15
N ALA A 17 -16.24 -7.47 -6.86
CA ALA A 17 -14.91 -7.50 -7.42
C ALA A 17 -14.22 -8.75 -6.88
N ALA A 18 -14.27 -9.85 -7.63
CA ALA A 18 -13.40 -10.98 -7.40
C ALA A 18 -12.00 -10.56 -7.86
N ALA A 19 -11.04 -10.52 -6.94
CA ALA A 19 -9.63 -10.33 -7.26
C ALA A 19 -9.10 -11.61 -7.91
N THR A 20 -9.40 -11.80 -9.20
CA THR A 20 -8.86 -12.92 -9.98
C THR A 20 -7.38 -12.68 -10.21
N ILE A 21 -6.52 -13.46 -9.53
CA ILE A 21 -5.11 -13.52 -9.90
C ILE A 21 -5.02 -14.21 -11.26
N LEU A 22 -4.35 -13.55 -12.21
CA LEU A 22 -4.03 -14.14 -13.49
C LEU A 22 -2.63 -14.73 -13.45
N GLN A 23 -2.49 -15.98 -13.88
CA GLN A 23 -1.22 -16.63 -14.16
C GLN A 23 -1.15 -16.93 -15.65
N ASN A 24 -0.18 -16.34 -16.36
CA ASN A 24 -0.03 -16.47 -17.81
C ASN A 24 -1.31 -16.15 -18.61
N GLY A 25 -2.06 -15.13 -18.19
CA GLY A 25 -3.28 -14.68 -18.87
C GLY A 25 -4.54 -15.52 -18.59
N GLN A 26 -4.47 -16.49 -17.68
CA GLN A 26 -5.60 -17.30 -17.24
C GLN A 26 -5.86 -17.08 -15.74
N PRO A 27 -7.12 -17.20 -15.27
CA PRO A 27 -7.40 -17.28 -13.84
C PRO A 27 -6.54 -18.38 -13.20
N ARG A 28 -5.82 -18.03 -12.14
CA ARG A 28 -5.08 -19.00 -11.33
C ARG A 28 -6.09 -19.93 -10.64
N GLU A 29 -5.91 -21.23 -10.76
CA GLU A 29 -6.87 -22.24 -10.28
C GLU A 29 -7.08 -22.19 -8.76
N ASP A 30 -6.00 -22.05 -8.00
CA ASP A 30 -6.03 -21.74 -6.57
C ASP A 30 -5.22 -20.46 -6.31
N PRO A 31 -5.86 -19.29 -6.37
CA PRO A 31 -5.16 -18.03 -6.23
C PRO A 31 -4.66 -17.78 -4.80
N TYR A 32 -5.24 -18.43 -3.79
CA TYR A 32 -5.03 -18.12 -2.38
C TYR A 32 -5.24 -19.36 -1.48
N PRO A 33 -4.27 -20.30 -1.40
CA PRO A 33 -4.35 -21.42 -0.48
C PRO A 33 -4.45 -20.92 0.98
N GLY A 34 -5.26 -21.60 1.80
CA GLY A 34 -5.44 -21.24 3.22
C GLY A 34 -6.62 -20.29 3.53
N GLN A 35 -7.67 -20.33 2.71
CA GLN A 35 -8.93 -19.62 2.98
C GLN A 35 -9.52 -20.00 4.34
N GLN A 36 -9.89 -19.00 5.13
CA GLN A 36 -10.57 -19.20 6.41
C GLN A 36 -12.09 -19.24 6.24
N SER A 37 -12.75 -19.99 7.12
CA SER A 37 -14.21 -20.02 7.20
C SER A 37 -14.70 -19.15 8.37
N PRO A 38 -15.81 -18.41 8.22
CA PRO A 38 -16.31 -17.56 9.28
C PRO A 38 -16.81 -18.39 10.48
N ILE A 39 -16.64 -17.86 11.68
CA ILE A 39 -17.07 -18.46 12.94
C ILE A 39 -18.07 -17.56 13.67
N LYS A 40 -18.78 -18.14 14.63
CA LYS A 40 -19.51 -17.39 15.66
C LYS A 40 -18.69 -17.41 16.94
N LEU A 41 -18.51 -16.24 17.54
CA LEU A 41 -17.87 -16.13 18.84
C LEU A 41 -18.83 -16.63 19.92
N ASP A 42 -18.29 -17.33 20.91
CA ASP A 42 -18.97 -17.86 22.10
C ASP A 42 -18.19 -17.49 23.37
N ASP A 43 -18.61 -18.02 24.52
CA ASP A 43 -18.00 -17.73 25.83
C ASP A 43 -16.56 -18.26 26.00
N SER A 44 -16.00 -18.95 24.99
CA SER A 44 -14.59 -19.38 24.94
C SER A 44 -13.66 -18.31 24.37
N TRP A 45 -14.19 -17.16 23.97
CA TRP A 45 -13.44 -16.04 23.42
C TRP A 45 -13.43 -14.84 24.36
N ARG A 46 -12.31 -14.15 24.38
CA ARG A 46 -12.18 -12.80 24.94
C ARG A 46 -12.09 -11.82 23.79
N ASN A 47 -13.00 -10.85 23.77
CA ASN A 47 -13.17 -9.91 22.66
C ASN A 47 -12.68 -8.52 23.05
N TYR A 48 -12.03 -7.85 22.11
CA TYR A 48 -11.56 -6.48 22.20
C TYR A 48 -12.17 -5.68 21.06
N ASP A 49 -12.75 -4.52 21.38
CA ASP A 49 -13.29 -3.60 20.38
C ASP A 49 -12.16 -2.99 19.53
N ALA A 50 -12.48 -2.50 18.33
CA ALA A 50 -11.49 -1.88 17.44
C ALA A 50 -10.69 -0.72 18.09
N GLY A 51 -11.32 0.07 18.96
CA GLY A 51 -10.71 1.27 19.54
C GLY A 51 -9.74 1.04 20.71
N VAL A 52 -9.41 -0.21 21.06
CA VAL A 52 -8.54 -0.47 22.22
C VAL A 52 -7.07 -0.12 21.91
N PRO A 53 -6.31 0.41 22.88
CA PRO A 53 -4.93 0.87 22.65
C PRO A 53 -3.94 -0.25 22.32
N GLU A 54 -4.29 -1.51 22.62
CA GLU A 54 -3.50 -2.71 22.34
C GLU A 54 -3.37 -3.01 20.84
N ILE A 55 -4.25 -2.47 19.99
CA ILE A 55 -4.18 -2.66 18.55
C ILE A 55 -3.29 -1.57 17.93
N ALA A 56 -2.20 -1.98 17.27
CA ALA A 56 -1.34 -1.05 16.53
C ALA A 56 -1.82 -0.94 15.08
N TYR A 57 -2.61 0.09 14.79
CA TYR A 57 -2.95 0.47 13.42
C TYR A 57 -1.70 0.93 12.64
N LYS A 58 -1.61 0.50 11.39
CA LYS A 58 -0.52 0.72 10.44
C LYS A 58 -1.08 1.34 9.17
N GLY A 59 -0.40 2.34 8.62
CA GLY A 59 -0.98 3.14 7.54
C GLY A 59 -2.11 4.04 8.06
N ARG A 60 -2.92 4.55 7.13
CA ARG A 60 -3.95 5.54 7.46
C ARG A 60 -5.31 4.90 7.67
N TRP A 61 -5.93 5.26 8.78
CA TRP A 61 -7.24 4.80 9.20
C TRP A 61 -8.09 6.00 9.56
N ASP A 62 -9.38 5.94 9.25
CA ASP A 62 -10.32 6.95 9.71
C ASP A 62 -10.83 6.66 11.12
N SER A 63 -11.60 7.60 11.68
CA SER A 63 -12.18 7.48 13.02
C SER A 63 -13.16 6.29 13.19
N GLN A 64 -13.58 5.64 12.10
CA GLN A 64 -14.44 4.45 12.12
C GLN A 64 -13.63 3.15 11.99
N HIS A 65 -12.29 3.23 12.07
CA HIS A 65 -11.39 2.12 11.83
C HIS A 65 -11.63 1.46 10.47
N ILE A 66 -11.90 2.29 9.45
CA ILE A 66 -11.90 1.88 8.06
C ILE A 66 -10.59 2.34 7.43
N SER A 67 -10.02 1.45 6.64
CA SER A 67 -8.84 1.73 5.86
C SER A 67 -9.15 1.84 4.37
N TRP A 68 -8.34 2.62 3.67
CA TRP A 68 -8.64 3.10 2.32
C TRP A 68 -7.41 3.02 1.41
N TRP A 69 -6.31 3.60 1.88
CA TRP A 69 -5.03 3.63 1.20
C TRP A 69 -4.40 2.24 1.00
N SER A 70 -3.37 2.15 0.16
CA SER A 70 -2.67 0.90 -0.15
C SER A 70 -2.04 0.21 1.08
N ALA A 71 -2.28 -1.09 1.21
CA ALA A 71 -1.82 -1.97 2.30
C ALA A 71 -1.85 -1.39 3.73
N PRO A 72 -3.00 -0.86 4.21
CA PRO A 72 -3.18 -0.37 5.57
C PRO A 72 -3.54 -1.52 6.51
N GLY A 73 -3.00 -1.55 7.72
CA GLY A 73 -3.05 -2.74 8.55
C GLY A 73 -3.16 -2.59 10.04
N ILE A 74 -3.11 -3.73 10.72
CA ILE A 74 -2.91 -3.78 12.16
C ILE A 74 -1.73 -4.69 12.47
N LYS A 75 -1.08 -4.42 13.60
CA LYS A 75 -0.25 -5.38 14.32
C LYS A 75 -0.78 -5.55 15.74
N VAL A 76 -0.84 -6.78 16.23
CA VAL A 76 -1.23 -7.08 17.60
C VAL A 76 -0.34 -8.19 18.14
N GLU A 77 0.18 -8.00 19.35
CA GLU A 77 0.87 -9.07 20.07
C GLU A 77 -0.19 -9.83 20.88
N PHE A 78 -0.15 -11.15 20.89
CA PHE A 78 -1.14 -11.96 21.60
C PHE A 78 -0.51 -13.16 22.32
N SER A 79 -1.17 -13.58 23.40
CA SER A 79 -0.91 -14.84 24.11
C SER A 79 -1.90 -15.94 23.70
N GLY A 80 -1.58 -17.19 24.05
CA GLY A 80 -2.40 -18.34 23.68
C GLY A 80 -2.15 -18.81 22.24
N ASN A 81 -3.07 -19.61 21.70
CA ASN A 81 -2.90 -20.32 20.42
C ASN A 81 -4.05 -20.12 19.43
N LYS A 82 -4.96 -19.18 19.67
CA LYS A 82 -6.02 -18.82 18.72
C LYS A 82 -6.29 -17.33 18.70
N LEU A 83 -6.53 -16.80 17.51
CA LEU A 83 -6.84 -15.39 17.28
C LEU A 83 -7.80 -15.28 16.09
N ALA A 84 -8.86 -14.49 16.29
CA ALA A 84 -9.89 -14.22 15.31
C ALA A 84 -10.13 -12.72 15.19
N LEU A 85 -10.52 -12.27 14.00
CA LEU A 85 -10.86 -10.87 13.75
C LEU A 85 -12.29 -10.75 13.24
N SER A 86 -12.97 -9.73 13.75
CA SER A 86 -14.30 -9.34 13.33
C SER A 86 -14.22 -8.14 12.39
N PHE A 87 -15.01 -8.17 11.32
CA PHE A 87 -15.03 -7.16 10.27
C PHE A 87 -16.32 -6.34 10.36
N GLY A 88 -16.23 -5.04 10.10
CA GLY A 88 -17.38 -4.14 10.16
C GLY A 88 -18.24 -4.16 8.90
N PRO A 89 -19.39 -3.46 8.92
CA PRO A 89 -20.38 -3.47 7.84
C PRO A 89 -19.91 -2.75 6.56
N SER A 90 -18.84 -1.97 6.64
CA SER A 90 -18.26 -1.23 5.50
C SER A 90 -17.17 -2.03 4.77
N THR A 91 -16.95 -3.28 5.17
CA THR A 91 -16.04 -4.22 4.50
C THR A 91 -16.71 -4.69 3.21
N SER A 92 -15.99 -4.65 2.10
CA SER A 92 -16.49 -5.22 0.84
C SER A 92 -16.62 -6.74 0.96
N ASN A 93 -17.71 -7.31 0.47
CA ASN A 93 -17.86 -8.77 0.41
C ASN A 93 -16.83 -9.37 -0.55
N GLY A 94 -16.05 -10.33 -0.06
CA GLY A 94 -14.94 -10.92 -0.81
C GLY A 94 -13.67 -10.06 -0.78
N ALA A 95 -13.54 -9.14 0.20
CA ALA A 95 -12.29 -8.43 0.40
C ALA A 95 -11.18 -9.42 0.71
N LEU A 96 -10.09 -9.38 -0.05
CA LEU A 96 -8.92 -10.20 0.22
C LEU A 96 -8.09 -9.55 1.33
N VAL A 97 -7.79 -10.32 2.36
CA VAL A 97 -6.83 -9.92 3.40
C VAL A 97 -5.62 -10.84 3.35
N ALA A 98 -4.45 -10.25 3.60
CA ALA A 98 -3.23 -10.98 3.84
C ALA A 98 -2.90 -10.94 5.33
N TYR A 99 -2.42 -12.05 5.89
CA TYR A 99 -2.06 -12.16 7.30
C TYR A 99 -0.88 -13.10 7.55
N ARG A 100 -0.19 -12.91 8.69
CA ARG A 100 0.91 -13.79 9.13
C ARG A 100 1.16 -13.71 10.64
N ILE A 101 1.96 -14.65 11.15
CA ILE A 101 2.54 -14.60 12.50
C ILE A 101 4.04 -14.28 12.39
N GLY A 102 4.48 -13.22 13.06
CA GLY A 102 5.88 -12.81 13.09
C GLY A 102 6.44 -12.59 11.68
N SER A 103 7.49 -13.33 11.34
CA SER A 103 8.17 -13.28 10.05
C SER A 103 7.88 -14.49 9.15
N LEU A 104 6.86 -15.28 9.47
CA LEU A 104 6.42 -16.38 8.62
C LEU A 104 5.78 -15.86 7.32
N ASP A 105 5.61 -16.78 6.38
CA ASP A 105 5.00 -16.50 5.07
C ASP A 105 3.59 -15.91 5.21
N TRP A 106 3.25 -15.04 4.26
CA TRP A 106 1.91 -14.47 4.20
C TRP A 106 0.89 -15.49 3.72
N ARG A 107 -0.25 -15.50 4.40
CA ARG A 107 -1.44 -16.26 4.07
C ARG A 107 -2.54 -15.31 3.62
N PHE A 108 -3.49 -15.83 2.86
CA PHE A 108 -4.53 -15.02 2.24
C PHE A 108 -5.91 -15.61 2.53
N SER A 109 -6.87 -14.75 2.83
CA SER A 109 -8.27 -15.15 3.00
C SER A 109 -9.21 -14.09 2.47
N ASN A 110 -10.29 -14.50 1.83
CA ASN A 110 -11.41 -13.61 1.57
C ASN A 110 -12.25 -13.44 2.84
N VAL A 111 -12.71 -12.22 3.08
CA VAL A 111 -13.58 -11.87 4.20
C VAL A 111 -14.81 -11.14 3.71
N THR A 112 -15.83 -11.08 4.55
CA THR A 112 -17.11 -10.41 4.25
C THR A 112 -17.49 -9.44 5.34
N ALA A 113 -18.42 -8.53 5.01
CA ALA A 113 -19.02 -7.62 5.98
C ALA A 113 -19.64 -8.39 7.17
N ASP A 114 -19.54 -7.80 8.35
CA ASP A 114 -20.18 -8.27 9.60
C ASP A 114 -19.88 -9.74 9.99
N ALA A 115 -18.74 -10.27 9.53
CA ALA A 115 -18.31 -11.63 9.80
C ALA A 115 -17.07 -11.67 10.70
N THR A 116 -16.83 -12.81 11.33
CA THR A 116 -15.64 -13.06 12.16
C THR A 116 -14.90 -14.28 11.62
N TYR A 117 -13.58 -14.19 11.46
CA TYR A 117 -12.75 -15.26 10.91
C TYR A 117 -11.64 -15.65 11.89
N PRO A 118 -11.41 -16.95 12.13
CA PRO A 118 -10.27 -17.43 12.90
C PRO A 118 -9.04 -17.42 11.99
N PHE A 119 -8.10 -16.52 12.24
CA PHE A 119 -6.88 -16.45 11.44
C PHE A 119 -5.77 -17.34 11.99
N ILE A 120 -5.74 -17.52 13.31
CA ILE A 120 -4.79 -18.37 14.01
C ILE A 120 -5.53 -19.42 14.81
N GLY A 121 -5.08 -20.67 14.71
CA GLY A 121 -5.55 -21.81 15.49
C GLY A 121 -4.40 -22.67 16.06
N PRO A 122 -4.71 -23.70 16.87
CA PRO A 122 -3.71 -24.55 17.51
C PRO A 122 -2.73 -25.22 16.53
N ASP A 123 -3.21 -25.54 15.32
CA ASP A 123 -2.43 -26.19 14.28
C ASP A 123 -1.33 -25.28 13.69
N ASP A 124 -1.39 -23.97 13.95
CA ASP A 124 -0.36 -23.01 13.52
C ASP A 124 0.91 -23.04 14.38
N PHE A 125 0.91 -23.81 15.47
CA PHE A 125 2.00 -23.88 16.45
C PHE A 125 2.61 -25.28 16.60
N THR A 126 2.34 -26.20 15.67
CA THR A 126 2.74 -27.63 15.78
C THR A 126 4.25 -27.89 15.76
N ASP A 127 5.06 -26.93 15.31
CA ASP A 127 6.50 -27.12 15.04
C ASP A 127 7.43 -26.51 16.11
N GLY A 128 6.96 -26.38 17.36
CA GLY A 128 7.78 -25.85 18.46
C GLY A 128 8.00 -24.33 18.41
N VAL A 129 7.12 -23.61 17.71
CA VAL A 129 7.08 -22.14 17.69
C VAL A 129 6.83 -21.61 19.11
N ASP A 130 7.71 -20.73 19.61
CA ASP A 130 7.58 -20.13 20.94
C ASP A 130 6.33 -19.24 20.99
N THR A 131 5.38 -19.61 21.85
CA THR A 131 4.08 -18.93 22.01
C THR A 131 4.12 -17.75 22.98
N LYS A 132 5.31 -17.37 23.49
CA LYS A 132 5.44 -16.34 24.52
C LYS A 132 5.10 -14.92 24.05
N SER A 133 5.21 -14.62 22.76
CA SER A 133 4.80 -13.35 22.16
C SER A 133 4.73 -13.50 20.63
N ASN A 134 3.52 -13.61 20.08
CA ASN A 134 3.29 -13.67 18.64
C ASN A 134 2.75 -12.34 18.13
N VAL A 135 3.34 -11.79 17.06
CA VAL A 135 2.81 -10.59 16.39
C VAL A 135 1.98 -11.03 15.20
N PHE A 136 0.67 -10.81 15.27
CA PHE A 136 -0.24 -10.95 14.15
C PHE A 136 -0.27 -9.67 13.32
N GLU A 137 -0.29 -9.79 12.00
CA GLU A 137 -0.35 -8.66 11.06
C GLU A 137 -1.46 -8.89 10.01
N MET A 138 -2.31 -7.88 9.71
CA MET A 138 -3.41 -7.97 8.70
C MET A 138 -3.76 -6.60 8.10
N ARG A 139 -4.64 -6.51 7.08
CA ARG A 139 -5.07 -5.31 6.30
C ARG A 139 -6.59 -5.29 5.94
N VAL A 140 -7.44 -4.29 6.32
CA VAL A 140 -8.94 -4.10 5.99
C VAL A 140 -9.67 -3.08 6.94
N GLN A 141 -11.03 -3.00 7.03
CA GLN A 141 -11.80 -2.44 8.18
C GLN A 141 -11.83 -3.43 9.36
N LEU A 142 -11.72 -2.93 10.59
CA LEU A 142 -11.76 -3.75 11.81
C LEU A 142 -12.95 -3.41 12.72
N ALA A 143 -13.68 -4.43 13.17
CA ALA A 143 -14.67 -4.30 14.24
C ALA A 143 -14.13 -4.77 15.61
N GLY A 144 -13.24 -5.76 15.62
CA GLY A 144 -12.60 -6.21 16.86
C GLY A 144 -11.61 -7.36 16.66
N VAL A 145 -10.87 -7.64 17.73
CA VAL A 145 -9.92 -8.76 17.83
C VAL A 145 -10.38 -9.68 18.96
N SER A 146 -10.35 -10.99 18.72
CA SER A 146 -10.76 -11.99 19.69
C SER A 146 -9.66 -13.03 19.88
N VAL A 147 -9.37 -13.37 21.13
CA VAL A 147 -8.39 -14.40 21.52
C VAL A 147 -9.05 -15.43 22.44
N ALA A 148 -8.34 -16.49 22.83
CA ALA A 148 -8.84 -17.41 23.86
C ALA A 148 -9.25 -16.66 25.14
N LYS A 149 -10.25 -17.19 25.86
CA LYS A 149 -10.83 -16.56 27.07
C LYS A 149 -9.79 -16.14 28.11
N ASP A 150 -8.77 -16.97 28.30
CA ASP A 150 -7.65 -16.80 29.23
C ASP A 150 -6.44 -16.09 28.63
N ALA A 151 -6.47 -15.81 27.32
CA ALA A 151 -5.45 -15.05 26.62
C ALA A 151 -5.70 -13.53 26.70
N TYR A 152 -4.72 -12.78 26.19
CA TYR A 152 -4.77 -11.34 26.11
C TYR A 152 -3.98 -10.83 24.90
N ILE A 153 -4.23 -9.57 24.54
CA ILE A 153 -3.46 -8.85 23.53
C ILE A 153 -2.65 -7.72 24.17
N THR A 154 -1.54 -7.35 23.54
CA THR A 154 -0.72 -6.19 23.87
C THR A 154 -0.34 -5.46 22.59
N LYS A 155 0.02 -4.18 22.72
CA LYS A 155 0.52 -3.39 21.60
C LYS A 155 1.98 -3.75 21.32
N PRO A 156 2.33 -4.19 20.10
CA PRO A 156 3.72 -4.36 19.73
C PRO A 156 4.49 -3.05 19.87
N THR A 157 5.74 -3.11 20.29
CA THR A 157 6.61 -1.93 20.36
C THR A 157 6.83 -1.39 18.95
N PRO A 158 6.50 -0.10 18.68
CA PRO A 158 6.72 0.47 17.35
C PRO A 158 8.21 0.63 17.07
N TYR A 159 8.59 0.52 15.80
CA TYR A 159 9.95 0.81 15.39
C TYR A 159 10.26 2.31 15.48
N LYS A 160 11.52 2.65 15.78
CA LYS A 160 11.95 4.05 15.96
C LYS A 160 11.99 4.85 14.67
N ARG A 161 12.09 4.17 13.52
CA ARG A 161 12.09 4.79 12.20
C ARG A 161 10.73 4.68 11.54
N LYS A 162 10.32 5.68 10.78
CA LYS A 162 9.13 5.63 9.92
C LYS A 162 9.42 6.11 8.51
N VAL A 163 8.88 5.41 7.52
CA VAL A 163 8.89 5.82 6.12
C VAL A 163 7.48 6.14 5.63
N GLU A 164 7.34 7.24 4.89
CA GLU A 164 6.15 7.51 4.08
C GLU A 164 6.46 7.27 2.60
N ILE A 165 5.56 6.58 1.89
CA ILE A 165 5.68 6.36 0.45
C ILE A 165 4.43 6.93 -0.22
N ILE A 166 4.62 7.98 -1.03
CA ILE A 166 3.55 8.66 -1.75
C ILE A 166 3.65 8.32 -3.23
N GLY A 167 2.55 7.86 -3.84
CA GLY A 167 2.59 7.53 -5.25
C GLY A 167 1.28 7.25 -5.96
N GLY A 168 1.39 6.86 -7.23
CA GLY A 168 0.28 6.42 -8.06
C GLY A 168 0.16 4.88 -8.14
N SER A 169 -0.23 4.39 -9.31
CA SER A 169 -0.42 2.95 -9.57
C SER A 169 0.84 2.11 -9.41
N LEU A 170 2.01 2.67 -9.70
CA LEU A 170 3.30 1.98 -9.62
C LEU A 170 3.69 1.70 -8.18
N ALA A 171 3.53 2.68 -7.29
CA ALA A 171 3.75 2.51 -5.86
C ALA A 171 2.65 1.64 -5.22
N GLY A 172 1.41 1.74 -5.71
CA GLY A 172 0.28 0.95 -5.22
C GLY A 172 0.26 -0.52 -5.66
N GLY A 173 1.15 -0.94 -6.56
CA GLY A 173 1.23 -2.33 -7.03
C GLY A 173 0.14 -2.73 -8.03
N GLN A 174 -0.39 -1.77 -8.81
CA GLN A 174 -1.43 -2.11 -9.79
C GLN A 174 -0.90 -3.16 -10.78
N TYR A 175 -1.62 -4.27 -10.90
CA TYR A 175 -1.30 -5.44 -11.71
C TYR A 175 -0.15 -6.34 -11.19
N ALA A 176 0.40 -6.07 -10.01
CA ALA A 176 1.28 -7.02 -9.33
C ALA A 176 0.45 -8.20 -8.78
N THR A 177 1.06 -9.37 -8.61
CA THR A 177 0.34 -10.63 -8.29
C THR A 177 -0.52 -10.52 -7.02
N TYR A 178 0.01 -9.89 -5.97
CA TYR A 178 -0.71 -9.63 -4.72
C TYR A 178 -0.93 -8.13 -4.49
N GLU A 179 -1.19 -7.39 -5.58
CA GLU A 179 -1.43 -5.95 -5.56
C GLU A 179 -0.34 -5.20 -4.79
N THR A 180 -0.70 -4.37 -3.79
CA THR A 180 0.28 -3.63 -2.99
C THR A 180 1.28 -4.54 -2.28
N LEU A 181 0.93 -5.76 -1.86
CA LEU A 181 1.87 -6.65 -1.17
C LEU A 181 3.03 -7.11 -2.06
N SER A 182 2.84 -7.12 -3.37
CA SER A 182 3.89 -7.40 -4.36
C SER A 182 4.51 -6.12 -4.94
N SER A 183 4.12 -4.94 -4.43
CA SER A 183 4.61 -3.66 -4.93
C SER A 183 5.96 -3.29 -4.34
N TRP A 184 6.77 -2.57 -5.12
CA TRP A 184 8.09 -2.12 -4.68
C TRP A 184 8.03 -1.34 -3.35
N SER A 185 6.93 -0.62 -3.10
CA SER A 185 6.76 0.20 -1.90
C SER A 185 6.61 -0.67 -0.65
N PHE A 186 5.82 -1.74 -0.75
CA PHE A 186 5.68 -2.72 0.32
C PHE A 186 6.98 -3.51 0.53
N LEU A 187 7.57 -4.02 -0.55
CA LEU A 187 8.84 -4.76 -0.51
C LEU A 187 9.97 -3.93 0.11
N TYR A 188 10.03 -2.64 -0.22
CA TYR A 188 10.96 -1.71 0.40
C TYR A 188 10.67 -1.56 1.90
N GLY A 189 9.42 -1.29 2.28
CA GLY A 189 9.01 -1.13 3.67
C GLY A 189 9.34 -2.34 4.55
N VAL A 190 8.99 -3.56 4.10
CA VAL A 190 9.32 -4.79 4.84
C VAL A 190 10.81 -5.11 4.80
N GLY A 191 11.50 -4.78 3.70
CA GLY A 191 12.94 -5.02 3.53
C GLY A 191 13.85 -4.17 4.43
N LEU A 192 13.36 -3.03 4.93
CA LEU A 192 14.05 -2.28 5.99
C LEU A 192 14.10 -3.07 7.30
N GLY A 193 12.99 -3.74 7.63
CA GLY A 193 12.82 -4.62 8.78
C GLY A 193 12.73 -3.96 10.15
N ASP A 194 13.42 -2.84 10.39
CA ASP A 194 13.35 -2.06 11.65
C ASP A 194 12.75 -0.65 11.48
N ALA A 195 11.83 -0.51 10.53
CA ALA A 195 11.08 0.72 10.28
C ALA A 195 9.57 0.46 10.17
N GLU A 196 8.77 1.38 10.69
CA GLU A 196 7.38 1.52 10.32
C GLU A 196 7.28 2.10 8.90
N PHE A 197 6.21 1.79 8.19
CA PHE A 197 5.97 2.41 6.89
C PHE A 197 4.48 2.62 6.61
N THR A 198 4.19 3.60 5.76
CA THR A 198 2.85 3.92 5.27
C THR A 198 2.92 4.15 3.76
N ILE A 199 1.95 3.60 3.02
CA ILE A 199 1.88 3.70 1.57
C ILE A 199 0.63 4.51 1.22
N THR A 200 0.83 5.80 0.97
CA THR A 200 -0.21 6.73 0.51
C THR A 200 -0.19 6.75 -1.01
N ALA A 201 -0.68 5.66 -1.60
CA ALA A 201 -0.71 5.49 -3.04
C ALA A 201 -2.10 5.12 -3.55
N TYR A 202 -2.45 5.58 -4.75
CA TYR A 202 -3.69 5.20 -5.40
C TYR A 202 -3.57 5.17 -6.94
N PRO A 203 -3.99 4.10 -7.61
CA PRO A 203 -4.01 4.03 -9.07
C PRO A 203 -4.87 5.12 -9.72
N GLY A 204 -4.25 5.96 -10.55
CA GLY A 204 -4.95 7.04 -11.25
C GLY A 204 -4.90 8.40 -10.55
N VAL A 205 -4.36 8.49 -9.33
CA VAL A 205 -4.19 9.79 -8.68
C VAL A 205 -3.13 10.65 -9.39
N CYS A 206 -3.40 11.95 -9.50
CA CYS A 206 -2.46 12.96 -9.98
C CYS A 206 -1.77 13.65 -8.81
N LEU A 207 -0.63 14.29 -9.05
CA LEU A 207 0.01 15.17 -8.07
C LEU A 207 -0.71 16.51 -7.98
N ALA A 208 -0.96 17.10 -9.15
CA ALA A 208 -1.53 18.43 -9.28
C ALA A 208 -3.00 18.46 -8.85
N ASP A 209 -3.36 19.43 -8.00
CA ASP A 209 -4.71 19.59 -7.49
C ASP A 209 -5.63 20.23 -8.52
N MET A 210 -6.82 19.66 -8.70
CA MET A 210 -7.89 20.19 -9.55
C MET A 210 -7.54 20.36 -11.04
N GLN A 211 -6.42 19.77 -11.50
CA GLN A 211 -5.98 19.86 -12.90
C GLN A 211 -6.35 18.63 -13.74
N CYS A 212 -6.55 17.48 -13.12
CA CYS A 212 -6.80 16.22 -13.83
C CYS A 212 -8.28 15.96 -14.12
N TYR A 213 -8.52 15.13 -15.12
CA TYR A 213 -9.82 14.56 -15.53
C TYR A 213 -10.87 15.59 -15.92
N GLY A 214 -10.45 16.64 -16.65
CA GLY A 214 -11.33 17.75 -17.03
C GLY A 214 -11.46 18.84 -15.96
N GLY A 215 -10.66 18.75 -14.89
CA GLY A 215 -10.70 19.63 -13.73
C GLY A 215 -11.77 19.21 -12.72
N GLY A 216 -11.65 19.73 -11.49
CA GLY A 216 -12.62 19.43 -10.43
C GLY A 216 -12.33 18.21 -9.56
N VAL A 217 -11.21 17.51 -9.80
CA VAL A 217 -10.78 16.37 -8.99
C VAL A 217 -9.52 16.71 -8.20
N HIS A 218 -9.55 16.44 -6.90
CA HIS A 218 -8.40 16.71 -6.03
C HIS A 218 -7.17 15.87 -6.37
N GLY A 219 -5.98 16.46 -6.23
CA GLY A 219 -4.67 15.83 -6.44
C GLY A 219 -4.04 15.38 -5.12
N MET A 220 -2.88 14.72 -5.21
CA MET A 220 -2.18 14.17 -4.03
C MET A 220 -1.75 15.25 -3.04
N THR A 221 -1.47 16.47 -3.51
CA THR A 221 -1.24 17.65 -2.65
C THR A 221 -2.40 17.94 -1.69
N TRP A 222 -3.63 17.57 -2.06
CA TRP A 222 -4.80 17.64 -1.17
C TRP A 222 -5.10 16.30 -0.48
N TRP A 223 -5.04 15.19 -1.22
CA TRP A 223 -5.37 13.86 -0.70
C TRP A 223 -4.39 13.35 0.38
N TRP A 224 -3.15 13.83 0.38
CA TRP A 224 -2.18 13.54 1.43
C TRP A 224 -2.63 14.04 2.81
N ASN A 225 -3.63 14.93 2.88
CA ASN A 225 -4.24 15.38 4.12
C ASN A 225 -5.59 14.70 4.41
N ARG A 226 -5.88 13.55 3.77
CA ARG A 226 -7.14 12.80 3.94
C ARG A 226 -6.93 11.38 4.43
N ALA A 227 -7.89 10.92 5.21
CA ALA A 227 -7.88 9.57 5.77
C ALA A 227 -8.27 8.52 4.71
N SER A 228 -9.09 8.92 3.73
CA SER A 228 -9.50 8.07 2.62
C SER A 228 -8.75 8.35 1.33
N ASP A 229 -8.73 7.35 0.45
CA ASP A 229 -8.23 7.42 -0.92
C ASP A 229 -9.23 8.15 -1.85
N PRO A 230 -8.82 8.55 -3.08
CA PRO A 230 -9.69 9.20 -4.07
C PRO A 230 -10.64 8.26 -4.82
N GLY A 231 -10.74 7.00 -4.42
CA GLY A 231 -11.44 5.96 -5.14
C GLY A 231 -12.96 6.03 -5.03
N ALA A 232 -13.62 5.32 -5.95
CA ALA A 232 -15.08 5.32 -6.05
C ALA A 232 -15.77 4.85 -4.75
N ARG A 233 -15.17 3.89 -4.02
CA ARG A 233 -15.70 3.42 -2.73
C ARG A 233 -15.67 4.53 -1.69
N ALA A 234 -14.56 5.26 -1.58
CA ALA A 234 -14.43 6.38 -0.64
C ALA A 234 -15.38 7.51 -0.99
N HIS A 235 -15.49 7.86 -2.27
CA HIS A 235 -16.44 8.87 -2.73
C HIS A 235 -17.89 8.46 -2.49
N GLN A 236 -18.25 7.19 -2.68
CA GLN A 236 -19.61 6.72 -2.39
C GLN A 236 -19.95 6.79 -0.89
N PHE A 237 -18.93 6.68 -0.03
CA PHE A 237 -19.08 6.72 1.43
C PHE A 237 -19.08 8.15 1.98
N TYR A 238 -18.15 8.99 1.54
CA TYR A 238 -17.91 10.33 2.08
C TYR A 238 -18.33 11.49 1.15
N GLY A 239 -18.68 11.20 -0.10
CA GLY A 239 -18.91 12.22 -1.12
C GLY A 239 -17.63 13.02 -1.39
N ASP A 240 -17.79 14.34 -1.50
CA ASP A 240 -16.69 15.29 -1.74
C ASP A 240 -16.00 15.76 -0.44
N ASN A 241 -16.42 15.27 0.73
CA ASN A 241 -15.91 15.71 2.03
C ASN A 241 -15.32 14.54 2.85
N PRO A 242 -14.29 13.84 2.35
CA PRO A 242 -13.59 12.81 3.10
C PRO A 242 -12.93 13.38 4.38
N PRO A 243 -12.87 12.59 5.46
CA PRO A 243 -12.26 13.03 6.72
C PRO A 243 -10.81 13.50 6.52
N ALA A 244 -10.46 14.59 7.21
CA ALA A 244 -9.08 15.02 7.31
C ALA A 244 -8.24 13.96 8.04
N PHE A 245 -6.97 13.84 7.65
CA PHE A 245 -5.99 13.02 8.35
C PHE A 245 -4.94 13.92 8.99
N ASP A 246 -4.71 13.73 10.29
CA ASP A 246 -3.71 14.49 11.02
C ASP A 246 -2.34 13.82 10.86
N ASN A 247 -1.56 14.31 9.89
CA ASN A 247 -0.19 13.85 9.63
C ASN A 247 0.79 14.10 10.80
N SER A 248 0.38 14.87 11.82
CA SER A 248 1.18 15.15 13.03
C SER A 248 0.80 14.30 14.25
N ALA A 249 -0.32 13.57 14.19
CA ALA A 249 -0.82 12.78 15.33
C ALA A 249 0.00 11.53 15.64
N GLU A 250 0.77 11.04 14.67
CA GLU A 250 1.60 9.85 14.80
C GLU A 250 3.10 10.18 14.83
N GLN A 251 3.92 9.14 14.96
CA GLN A 251 5.36 9.24 14.74
C GLN A 251 5.63 9.95 13.39
N PRO A 252 6.51 10.98 13.37
CA PRO A 252 6.90 11.65 12.14
C PRO A 252 7.71 10.71 11.24
N ALA A 253 7.60 10.86 9.92
CA ALA A 253 8.46 10.13 9.01
C ALA A 253 9.91 10.65 9.09
N ASP A 254 10.87 9.73 9.05
CA ASP A 254 12.29 10.03 8.89
C ASP A 254 12.68 10.09 7.41
N LEU A 255 11.92 9.41 6.55
CA LEU A 255 12.15 9.31 5.13
C LEU A 255 10.83 9.30 4.36
N VAL A 256 10.78 10.06 3.27
CA VAL A 256 9.63 10.13 2.38
C VAL A 256 10.06 9.85 0.95
N PHE A 257 9.41 8.89 0.28
CA PHE A 257 9.54 8.72 -1.17
C PHE A 257 8.33 9.31 -1.87
N ILE A 258 8.56 10.07 -2.93
CA ILE A 258 7.50 10.59 -3.80
C ILE A 258 7.75 10.07 -5.21
N GLN A 259 6.80 9.29 -5.72
CA GLN A 259 6.76 8.82 -7.11
C GLN A 259 5.43 9.19 -7.75
N MET A 260 5.41 10.33 -8.45
CA MET A 260 4.20 10.93 -9.00
C MET A 260 4.44 11.52 -10.39
N GLY A 261 3.35 11.79 -11.13
CA GLY A 261 3.39 12.43 -12.45
C GLY A 261 2.89 11.55 -13.60
N GLY A 262 2.76 10.23 -13.39
CA GLY A 262 2.33 9.32 -14.46
C GLY A 262 0.92 9.63 -14.97
N ASN A 263 0.00 9.96 -14.06
CA ASN A 263 -1.37 10.34 -14.44
C ASN A 263 -1.49 11.82 -14.81
N ASP A 264 -0.66 12.70 -14.24
CA ASP A 264 -0.60 14.10 -14.64
C ASP A 264 -0.22 14.23 -16.12
N TRP A 265 0.73 13.41 -16.59
CA TRP A 265 1.24 13.47 -17.96
C TRP A 265 0.31 12.88 -19.01
N ARG A 266 -0.40 11.80 -18.67
CA ARG A 266 -1.16 11.02 -19.66
C ARG A 266 -2.42 11.75 -20.13
N HIS A 267 -2.89 11.42 -21.33
CA HIS A 267 -4.22 11.83 -21.81
C HIS A 267 -5.34 11.32 -20.87
N PRO A 268 -6.36 12.13 -20.53
CA PRO A 268 -6.66 13.49 -21.02
C PRO A 268 -6.13 14.63 -20.14
N ASN A 269 -5.16 14.35 -19.26
CA ASN A 269 -4.75 15.29 -18.23
C ASN A 269 -3.70 16.27 -18.74
N GLU A 270 -2.61 15.73 -19.32
CA GLU A 270 -1.54 16.49 -20.00
C GLU A 270 -1.15 17.78 -19.25
N VAL A 271 -1.00 17.68 -17.92
CA VAL A 271 -0.82 18.83 -17.04
C VAL A 271 0.43 19.60 -17.47
N PRO A 272 0.37 20.92 -17.70
CA PRO A 272 1.54 21.69 -18.11
C PRO A 272 2.71 21.54 -17.12
N GLY A 273 3.94 21.41 -17.63
CA GLY A 273 5.14 21.20 -16.82
C GLY A 273 5.29 22.18 -15.66
N GLU A 274 5.02 23.46 -15.86
CA GLU A 274 5.10 24.47 -14.78
C GLU A 274 4.07 24.22 -13.66
N LYS A 275 2.88 23.73 -14.00
CA LYS A 275 1.85 23.39 -13.00
C LYS A 275 2.23 22.14 -12.21
N PHE A 276 2.81 21.15 -12.88
CA PHE A 276 3.34 19.96 -12.23
C PHE A 276 4.52 20.30 -11.30
N TYR A 277 5.48 21.11 -11.79
CA TYR A 277 6.59 21.63 -11.00
C TYR A 277 6.11 22.32 -9.72
N GLN A 278 5.17 23.26 -9.82
CA GLN A 278 4.64 23.97 -8.66
C GLN A 278 3.95 23.03 -7.66
N ALA A 279 3.10 22.11 -8.14
CA ALA A 279 2.43 21.15 -7.27
C ALA A 279 3.43 20.24 -6.53
N TYR A 280 4.56 19.91 -7.16
CA TYR A 280 5.62 19.13 -6.53
C TYR A 280 6.36 19.94 -5.47
N VAL A 281 6.70 21.21 -5.74
CA VAL A 281 7.27 22.12 -4.74
C VAL A 281 6.33 22.23 -3.53
N ASP A 282 5.04 22.49 -3.77
CA ASP A 282 4.03 22.61 -2.72
C ASP A 282 3.94 21.34 -1.86
N MET A 283 4.00 20.16 -2.49
CA MET A 283 3.99 18.88 -1.78
C MET A 283 5.22 18.73 -0.87
N VAL A 284 6.42 19.06 -1.35
CA VAL A 284 7.66 18.96 -0.58
C VAL A 284 7.67 19.95 0.58
N GLU A 285 7.21 21.18 0.36
CA GLU A 285 7.10 22.21 1.41
C GLU A 285 6.10 21.78 2.48
N GLU A 286 4.95 21.25 2.10
CA GLU A 286 3.92 20.78 3.04
C GLU A 286 4.41 19.57 3.87
N ILE A 287 5.08 18.60 3.25
CA ILE A 287 5.70 17.49 3.97
C ILE A 287 6.77 18.01 4.94
N HIS A 288 7.65 18.91 4.50
CA HIS A 288 8.70 19.46 5.36
C HIS A 288 8.12 20.29 6.51
N ARG A 289 7.02 21.02 6.28
CA ARG A 289 6.31 21.74 7.33
C ARG A 289 5.80 20.81 8.43
N VAL A 290 5.28 19.65 8.06
CA VAL A 290 4.73 18.65 9.00
C VAL A 290 5.83 17.79 9.65
N TRP A 291 6.83 17.38 8.87
CA TRP A 291 7.97 16.58 9.32
C TRP A 291 9.31 17.26 8.97
N PRO A 292 9.74 18.27 9.75
CA PRO A 292 10.93 19.09 9.42
C PRO A 292 12.27 18.36 9.41
N LYS A 293 12.30 17.11 9.86
CA LYS A 293 13.51 16.26 9.92
C LYS A 293 13.52 15.16 8.86
N ALA A 294 12.45 15.03 8.08
CA ALA A 294 12.35 13.99 7.07
C ALA A 294 13.32 14.26 5.92
N GLU A 295 14.04 13.22 5.50
CA GLU A 295 14.68 13.18 4.19
C GLU A 295 13.60 12.90 3.15
N ILE A 296 13.61 13.61 2.02
CA ILE A 296 12.59 13.52 0.98
C ILE A 296 13.27 13.12 -0.34
N VAL A 297 12.86 12.00 -0.90
CA VAL A 297 13.40 11.44 -2.14
C VAL A 297 12.40 11.59 -3.26
N LEU A 298 12.76 12.40 -4.24
CA LEU A 298 12.05 12.57 -5.49
C LEU A 298 12.48 11.44 -6.42
N MET A 299 11.61 10.46 -6.62
CA MET A 299 11.89 9.34 -7.52
C MET A 299 11.49 9.69 -8.95
N SER A 300 12.29 9.26 -9.93
CA SER A 300 11.87 9.33 -11.33
C SER A 300 10.54 8.61 -11.55
N GLN A 301 9.69 9.22 -12.38
CA GLN A 301 8.42 8.65 -12.80
C GLN A 301 8.59 8.00 -14.15
N TRP A 302 8.77 6.67 -14.18
CA TRP A 302 8.87 5.96 -15.46
C TRP A 302 7.52 5.91 -16.19
N GLY A 303 7.61 5.96 -17.52
CA GLY A 303 6.53 5.84 -18.47
C GLY A 303 6.68 4.58 -19.34
N PRO A 304 6.09 4.56 -20.54
CA PRO A 304 6.22 3.45 -21.49
C PRO A 304 7.66 3.07 -21.82
N PHE A 305 7.91 1.77 -21.95
CA PHE A 305 9.12 1.25 -22.59
C PHE A 305 8.96 1.26 -24.11
N GLN A 306 9.98 1.78 -24.79
CA GLN A 306 10.03 1.85 -26.25
C GLN A 306 11.32 1.23 -26.78
N LYS A 307 11.23 0.60 -27.95
CA LYS A 307 12.41 0.06 -28.65
C LYS A 307 13.20 1.22 -29.27
N VAL A 308 14.46 1.36 -28.89
CA VAL A 308 15.40 2.33 -29.43
C VAL A 308 16.59 1.56 -30.00
N GLY A 309 16.64 1.40 -31.32
CA GLY A 309 17.65 0.57 -31.99
C GLY A 309 17.53 -0.91 -31.56
N THR A 310 18.56 -1.42 -30.89
CA THR A 310 18.63 -2.79 -30.34
C THR A 310 18.30 -2.86 -28.85
N GLU A 311 17.88 -1.76 -28.23
CA GLU A 311 17.60 -1.67 -26.79
C GLU A 311 16.12 -1.34 -26.52
N TYR A 312 15.64 -1.64 -25.32
CA TYR A 312 14.40 -1.09 -24.79
C TYR A 312 14.72 -0.05 -23.73
N LYS A 313 14.14 1.15 -23.84
CA LYS A 313 14.36 2.25 -22.89
C LYS A 313 13.03 2.72 -22.32
N SER A 314 12.98 2.94 -21.01
CA SER A 314 11.86 3.63 -20.38
C SER A 314 11.89 5.11 -20.77
N THR A 315 10.70 5.66 -21.04
CA THR A 315 10.50 7.11 -20.94
C THR A 315 10.43 7.52 -19.47
N ILE A 316 10.85 8.74 -19.14
CA ILE A 316 10.67 9.33 -17.80
C ILE A 316 9.78 10.56 -17.97
N GLN A 317 8.64 10.55 -17.27
CA GLN A 317 7.69 11.66 -17.30
C GLN A 317 8.14 12.77 -16.37
N TYR A 318 7.98 14.01 -16.83
CA TYR A 318 8.37 15.22 -16.10
C TYR A 318 9.82 15.22 -15.59
N LYS A 319 10.75 14.60 -16.34
CA LYS A 319 12.15 14.44 -15.90
C LYS A 319 12.79 15.78 -15.52
N ASP A 320 12.65 16.77 -16.39
CA ASP A 320 13.27 18.08 -16.23
C ASP A 320 12.59 18.85 -15.08
N GLU A 321 11.27 18.75 -14.94
CA GLU A 321 10.54 19.37 -13.84
C GLU A 321 10.91 18.76 -12.48
N ILE A 322 11.04 17.43 -12.36
CA ILE A 322 11.43 16.78 -11.10
C ILE A 322 12.86 17.17 -10.72
N ILE A 323 13.78 17.22 -11.68
CA ILE A 323 15.15 17.69 -11.44
C ILE A 323 15.13 19.16 -10.99
N ARG A 324 14.31 20.00 -11.63
CA ARG A 324 14.16 21.41 -11.26
C ARG A 324 13.62 21.58 -9.84
N VAL A 325 12.72 20.72 -9.36
CA VAL A 325 12.24 20.72 -7.96
C VAL A 325 13.41 20.46 -7.00
N TYR A 326 14.23 19.44 -7.29
CA TYR A 326 15.42 19.15 -6.50
C TYR A 326 16.42 20.32 -6.51
N GLU A 327 16.67 20.92 -7.68
CA GLU A 327 17.55 22.09 -7.83
C GLU A 327 17.03 23.30 -7.05
N TYR A 328 15.71 23.57 -7.08
CA TYR A 328 15.09 24.64 -6.30
C TYR A 328 15.42 24.53 -4.81
N PHE A 329 15.18 23.36 -4.20
CA PHE A 329 15.47 23.18 -2.77
C PHE A 329 16.98 23.18 -2.48
N LYS A 330 17.79 22.63 -3.38
CA LYS A 330 19.25 22.68 -3.27
C LYS A 330 19.77 24.12 -3.30
N ASP A 331 19.23 24.99 -4.14
CA ASP A 331 19.62 26.40 -4.25
C ASP A 331 19.23 27.21 -3.01
N LEU A 332 18.14 26.81 -2.33
CA LEU A 332 17.78 27.29 -0.99
C LEU A 332 18.71 26.75 0.11
N ARG A 333 19.72 25.94 -0.26
CA ARG A 333 20.66 25.23 0.62
C ARG A 333 19.98 24.22 1.54
N TRP A 334 18.82 23.71 1.13
CA TRP A 334 18.14 22.64 1.85
C TRP A 334 18.71 21.30 1.40
N THR A 335 19.29 20.56 2.34
CA THR A 335 20.01 19.31 2.06
C THR A 335 19.16 18.05 2.26
N PHE A 336 17.89 18.22 2.63
CA PHE A 336 16.99 17.11 2.94
C PHE A 336 16.27 16.55 1.71
N VAL A 337 16.40 17.20 0.54
CA VAL A 337 15.77 16.73 -0.70
C VAL A 337 16.80 16.01 -1.57
N HIS A 338 16.46 14.82 -2.03
CA HIS A 338 17.29 13.98 -2.90
C HIS A 338 16.56 13.70 -4.19
N TYR A 339 17.26 13.70 -5.32
CA TYR A 339 16.74 13.13 -6.56
C TYR A 339 17.30 11.73 -6.77
N LEU A 340 16.42 10.75 -6.89
CA LEU A 340 16.79 9.38 -7.24
C LEU A 340 16.44 9.09 -8.70
N ASN A 341 17.47 9.08 -9.54
CA ASN A 341 17.33 8.61 -10.91
C ASN A 341 17.14 7.08 -10.93
N THR A 342 16.03 6.61 -11.50
CA THR A 342 15.74 5.18 -11.65
C THR A 342 16.02 4.64 -13.06
N ASP A 343 16.64 5.45 -13.93
CA ASP A 343 17.05 5.04 -15.27
C ASP A 343 17.90 3.75 -15.21
N GLY A 344 17.49 2.74 -15.99
CA GLY A 344 18.23 1.48 -16.11
C GLY A 344 17.95 0.42 -15.05
N ILE A 345 17.22 0.73 -13.98
CA ILE A 345 16.80 -0.26 -12.96
C ILE A 345 15.89 -1.32 -13.58
N LEU A 346 14.91 -0.87 -14.36
CA LEU A 346 13.93 -1.71 -15.04
C LEU A 346 14.34 -1.94 -16.49
N GLN A 347 14.19 -3.18 -16.95
CA GLN A 347 14.39 -3.63 -18.33
C GLN A 347 13.06 -4.12 -18.91
N HIS A 348 13.03 -4.47 -20.19
CA HIS A 348 11.78 -4.80 -20.90
C HIS A 348 10.93 -5.91 -20.21
N ASN A 349 11.56 -6.97 -19.71
CA ASN A 349 10.86 -8.08 -19.04
C ASN A 349 10.42 -7.75 -17.61
N ASP A 350 10.86 -6.61 -17.08
CA ASP A 350 10.47 -6.13 -15.76
C ASP A 350 9.16 -5.35 -15.80
N ILE A 351 8.58 -5.16 -16.99
CA ILE A 351 7.32 -4.45 -17.22
C ILE A 351 6.33 -5.37 -17.94
N ASN A 352 5.10 -5.38 -17.45
CA ASN A 352 4.00 -6.13 -18.02
C ASN A 352 3.36 -5.39 -19.23
N PRO A 353 2.48 -6.04 -20.01
CA PRO A 353 1.82 -5.41 -21.17
C PRO A 353 0.94 -4.19 -20.87
N LYS A 354 0.61 -3.93 -19.59
CA LYS A 354 -0.11 -2.73 -19.14
C LYS A 354 0.84 -1.61 -18.70
N ASN A 355 2.13 -1.72 -19.01
CA ASN A 355 3.17 -0.77 -18.66
C ASN A 355 3.34 -0.55 -17.15
N HIS A 356 3.16 -1.62 -16.36
CA HIS A 356 3.44 -1.62 -14.92
C HIS A 356 4.51 -2.66 -14.61
N PRO A 357 5.28 -2.51 -13.52
CA PRO A 357 6.26 -3.50 -13.15
C PRO A 357 5.63 -4.89 -13.00
N THR A 358 6.35 -5.91 -13.47
CA THR A 358 6.11 -7.28 -13.01
C THR A 358 6.56 -7.40 -11.56
N ASP A 359 6.23 -8.50 -10.89
CA ASP A 359 6.73 -8.77 -9.54
C ASP A 359 8.28 -8.70 -9.49
N VAL A 360 8.96 -9.21 -10.52
CA VAL A 360 10.41 -9.10 -10.66
C VAL A 360 10.87 -7.64 -10.78
N GLY A 361 10.14 -6.83 -11.55
CA GLY A 361 10.41 -5.39 -11.64
C GLY A 361 10.25 -4.68 -10.30
N HIS A 362 9.20 -5.02 -9.54
CA HIS A 362 9.01 -4.49 -8.18
C HIS A 362 10.17 -4.85 -7.24
N ILE A 363 10.62 -6.11 -7.26
CA ILE A 363 11.79 -6.57 -6.48
C ILE A 363 13.05 -5.78 -6.85
N LYS A 364 13.29 -5.55 -8.14
CA LYS A 364 14.46 -4.78 -8.60
C LYS A 364 14.45 -3.37 -8.05
N VAL A 365 13.33 -2.67 -8.17
CA VAL A 365 13.18 -1.31 -7.65
C VAL A 365 13.40 -1.29 -6.14
N ALA A 366 12.69 -2.14 -5.38
CA ALA A 366 12.84 -2.21 -3.93
C ALA A 366 14.28 -2.49 -3.50
N SER A 367 14.97 -3.43 -4.17
CA SER A 367 16.37 -3.78 -3.88
C SER A 367 17.32 -2.58 -4.06
N HIS A 368 17.13 -1.80 -5.13
CA HIS A 368 17.95 -0.60 -5.37
C HIS A 368 17.65 0.50 -4.35
N LEU A 369 16.39 0.66 -3.93
CA LEU A 369 16.01 1.61 -2.89
C LEU A 369 16.60 1.24 -1.51
N LEU A 370 16.57 -0.04 -1.15
CA LEU A 370 17.19 -0.54 0.08
C LEU A 370 18.71 -0.29 0.06
N GLN A 371 19.36 -0.55 -1.08
CA GLN A 371 20.78 -0.25 -1.26
C GLN A 371 21.06 1.24 -1.15
N TRP A 372 20.27 2.09 -1.81
CA TRP A 372 20.39 3.55 -1.73
C TRP A 372 20.24 4.03 -0.27
N THR A 373 19.23 3.53 0.43
CA THR A 373 18.95 3.88 1.84
C THR A 373 20.15 3.53 2.73
N ARG A 374 20.72 2.34 2.54
CA ARG A 374 21.93 1.91 3.27
C ARG A 374 23.16 2.74 2.93
N LEU A 375 23.37 3.07 1.66
CA LEU A 375 24.59 3.76 1.21
C LEU A 375 24.54 5.27 1.46
N VAL A 376 23.39 5.90 1.30
CA VAL A 376 23.23 7.36 1.38
C VAL A 376 22.83 7.77 2.80
N LEU A 377 21.78 7.16 3.36
CA LEU A 377 21.29 7.49 4.70
C LEU A 377 21.99 6.72 5.82
N ARG A 378 22.83 5.73 5.47
CA ARG A 378 23.56 4.88 6.43
C ARG A 378 22.64 4.11 7.38
N TRP A 379 21.42 3.81 6.94
CA TRP A 379 20.53 2.94 7.69
C TRP A 379 20.99 1.50 7.55
N GLU A 380 21.27 0.85 8.67
CA GLU A 380 21.42 -0.60 8.72
C GLU A 380 20.08 -1.25 8.38
N LEU A 381 20.10 -2.20 7.45
CA LEU A 381 18.93 -2.99 7.06
C LEU A 381 18.81 -4.18 8.01
N LYS A 382 17.61 -4.46 8.52
CA LYS A 382 17.35 -5.58 9.42
C LYS A 382 16.16 -6.42 8.96
N PRO A 383 16.11 -6.87 7.70
CA PRO A 383 14.97 -7.59 7.16
C PRO A 383 14.63 -8.81 8.03
N THR A 384 13.37 -8.94 8.38
CA THR A 384 12.86 -10.06 9.18
C THR A 384 11.91 -10.90 8.32
N GLY A 385 12.42 -12.00 7.75
CA GLY A 385 11.65 -12.95 6.95
C GLY A 385 11.58 -12.64 5.45
N GLU A 386 10.56 -13.18 4.81
CA GLU A 386 10.33 -13.05 3.36
C GLU A 386 9.96 -11.60 2.98
N VAL A 387 10.66 -11.07 1.96
CA VAL A 387 10.38 -9.74 1.41
C VAL A 387 9.29 -9.80 0.34
N GLN A 388 9.34 -10.76 -0.60
CA GLN A 388 8.35 -10.95 -1.67
C GLN A 388 7.62 -12.28 -1.52
N HIS A 389 6.29 -12.26 -1.56
CA HIS A 389 5.44 -13.41 -1.26
C HIS A 389 5.21 -14.38 -2.41
N GLY A 390 5.03 -15.66 -2.06
CA GLY A 390 4.63 -16.71 -2.99
C GLY A 390 5.69 -17.03 -4.05
N THR A 391 6.97 -16.87 -3.71
CA THR A 391 8.11 -17.04 -4.63
C THR A 391 8.77 -18.41 -4.54
N LEU A 392 8.10 -19.41 -3.94
CA LEU A 392 8.62 -20.77 -3.82
C LEU A 392 8.55 -21.50 -5.19
N TYR A 393 9.46 -21.14 -6.10
CA TYR A 393 9.70 -21.84 -7.35
C TYR A 393 11.21 -22.02 -7.52
N TRP A 394 11.72 -23.24 -7.30
CA TRP A 394 13.10 -23.60 -7.61
C TRP A 394 13.12 -24.96 -8.30
N ASN A 395 14.08 -25.15 -9.20
CA ASN A 395 14.35 -26.43 -9.83
C ASN A 395 15.38 -27.17 -8.96
N ASP A 396 14.97 -28.26 -8.33
CA ASP A 396 15.82 -29.14 -7.52
C ASP A 396 16.25 -30.42 -8.26
N GLN A 397 15.99 -30.50 -9.57
CA GLN A 397 16.36 -31.66 -10.37
C GLN A 397 17.86 -31.67 -10.66
N GLU A 398 18.64 -32.24 -9.74
CA GLU A 398 20.10 -32.43 -9.86
C GLU A 398 20.50 -33.26 -11.10
N GLY A 399 19.57 -34.04 -11.66
CA GLY A 399 19.79 -34.92 -12.81
C GLY A 399 19.45 -34.34 -14.19
N TYR A 400 19.30 -33.02 -14.33
CA TYR A 400 19.07 -32.36 -15.62
C TYR A 400 20.34 -32.14 -16.44
#